data_AF-A0A352R2T1-F1
#
_entry.id   AF-A0A352R2T1-F1
#
_cell.length_a   1.000
_cell.length_b   1.000
_cell.length_c   1.000
_cell.angle_alpha   90.00
_cell.angle_beta   90.00
_cell.angle_gamma   90.00
#
_symmetry.space_group_name_H-M   'P 1'
#
loop_
_entity.id
_entity.type
_entity.pdbx_description
1 polymer ?
#
loop_
_entity_poly.entity_id
_entity_poly.type
_entity_poly.pdbx_seq_one_letter_code
_entity_poly.pdbx_strand_id
1 'polypeptide(L)'
;MKQYLDLCQRIIDEGVWVDNERTGKRCLTVINADLTYNVGAAEFPLVTTRKSYYKSAIAELLGYIRGYDNAADFRRLGTKTW
;
A
#
# COMPACT_ATOMS: atom_id res chain seq x y z
N MET A 1 -13.71 -5.15 -0.95
CA MET A 1 -12.99 -4.61 -2.13
C MET A 1 -13.67 -3.41 -2.76
N LYS A 2 -15.00 -3.33 -2.77
CA LYS A 2 -15.76 -2.17 -3.24
C LYS A 2 -15.21 -0.82 -2.72
N GLN A 3 -14.99 -0.66 -1.41
CA GLN A 3 -14.43 0.56 -0.81
C GLN A 3 -13.09 1.02 -1.45
N TYR A 4 -12.19 0.09 -1.76
CA TYR A 4 -10.92 0.40 -2.43
C TYR A 4 -11.13 0.88 -3.87
N LEU A 5 -12.01 0.21 -4.61
CA LEU A 5 -12.32 0.58 -6.00
C LEU A 5 -13.09 1.91 -6.07
N ASP A 6 -14.04 2.13 -5.17
CA ASP A 6 -14.80 3.37 -5.06
C ASP A 6 -13.85 4.55 -4.76
N LEU A 7 -12.84 4.35 -3.90
CA LEU A 7 -11.79 5.35 -3.68
C LEU A 7 -10.97 5.60 -4.95
N CYS A 8 -10.53 4.55 -5.64
CA CYS A 8 -9.79 4.71 -6.89
C CYS A 8 -10.60 5.50 -7.94
N GLN A 9 -11.90 5.21 -8.05
CA GLN A 9 -12.78 5.91 -8.97
C GLN A 9 -12.96 7.38 -8.56
N ARG A 10 -13.18 7.66 -7.27
CA ARG A 10 -13.26 9.04 -6.75
C ARG A 10 -11.99 9.85 -7.03
N ILE A 11 -10.81 9.24 -6.92
CA ILE A 11 -9.55 9.90 -7.28
C ILE A 11 -9.57 10.32 -8.75
N ILE A 12 -10.04 9.46 -9.65
CA ILE A 12 -10.10 9.75 -11.09
C ILE A 12 -11.11 10.86 -11.40
N ASP A 13 -12.28 10.81 -10.78
CA ASP A 13 -13.41 11.71 -11.11
C ASP A 13 -13.29 13.08 -10.44
N GLU A 14 -12.83 13.13 -9.19
CA GLU A 14 -12.86 14.33 -8.34
C GLU A 14 -11.47 14.86 -7.96
N GLY A 15 -10.41 14.12 -8.27
CA GLY A 15 -9.07 14.45 -7.80
C GLY A 15 -8.54 15.76 -8.37
N VAL A 16 -7.71 16.43 -7.58
CA VAL A 16 -6.99 17.64 -7.98
C VAL A 16 -5.53 17.29 -8.24
N TRP A 17 -4.95 17.84 -9.30
CA TRP A 17 -3.54 17.67 -9.61
C TRP A 17 -2.67 18.41 -8.61
N VAL A 18 -1.78 17.67 -7.95
CA VAL A 18 -0.78 18.21 -7.02
C VAL A 18 0.62 17.89 -7.55
N ASP A 19 1.46 18.92 -7.63
CA ASP A 19 2.86 18.78 -8.05
C ASP A 19 3.74 18.30 -6.88
N ASN A 20 4.58 17.29 -7.13
CA ASN A 20 5.55 16.78 -6.17
C ASN A 20 6.96 17.27 -6.53
N GLU A 21 7.46 18.26 -5.81
CA GLU A 21 8.76 18.90 -6.09
C GLU A 21 9.94 17.92 -6.04
N ARG A 22 9.92 16.95 -5.11
CA ARG A 22 11.00 15.97 -4.94
C ARG A 22 11.16 15.04 -6.15
N THR A 23 10.06 14.73 -6.84
CA THR A 23 10.04 13.74 -7.93
C THR A 23 9.74 14.35 -9.30
N GLY A 24 9.28 15.61 -9.35
CA GLY A 24 8.83 16.29 -10.57
C GLY A 24 7.58 15.66 -11.19
N LYS A 25 6.81 14.89 -10.43
CA LYS A 25 5.59 14.21 -10.90
C LYS A 25 4.34 14.89 -10.37
N ARG A 26 3.25 14.78 -11.14
CA ARG A 26 1.90 15.19 -10.73
C ARG A 26 1.13 13.99 -10.24
N CYS A 27 0.46 14.15 -9.09
CA CYS A 27 -0.40 13.14 -8.50
C CYS A 27 -1.83 13.66 -8.46
N LEU A 28 -2.77 12.86 -8.95
CA LEU A 28 -4.20 13.13 -8.80
C LEU A 28 -4.60 12.77 -7.37
N THR A 29 -5.11 13.74 -6.62
CA THR A 29 -5.21 13.64 -5.15
C THR A 29 -6.58 14.07 -4.65
N VAL A 30 -7.13 13.34 -3.68
CA VAL A 30 -8.32 13.73 -2.90
C VAL A 30 -7.93 13.86 -1.43
N ILE A 31 -8.63 14.70 -0.68
CA ILE A 31 -8.45 14.82 0.76
C ILE A 31 -9.34 13.79 1.46
N ASN A 32 -8.74 13.03 2.38
CA ASN A 32 -9.35 12.04 3.25
C ASN A 32 -10.06 10.86 2.55
N ALA A 33 -9.81 9.66 3.07
CA ALA A 33 -10.55 8.46 2.74
C ALA A 33 -10.40 7.45 3.89
N ASP A 34 -11.53 6.98 4.42
CA ASP A 34 -11.56 5.97 5.46
C ASP A 34 -11.97 4.62 4.87
N LEU A 35 -11.23 3.58 5.21
CA LEU A 35 -11.49 2.21 4.76
C LEU A 35 -11.62 1.33 6.00
N THR A 36 -12.74 0.63 6.10
CA THR A 36 -13.03 -0.26 7.22
C THR A 36 -13.03 -1.71 6.76
N TYR A 37 -12.30 -2.56 7.46
CA TYR A 37 -12.18 -3.99 7.17
C TYR A 37 -12.55 -4.82 8.39
N ASN A 38 -13.38 -5.84 8.21
CA ASN A 38 -13.63 -6.83 9.24
C ASN A 38 -12.43 -7.77 9.33
N VAL A 39 -11.92 -8.01 10.54
CA VAL A 39 -10.84 -8.98 10.82
C VAL A 39 -11.25 -10.03 11.86
N GLY A 40 -12.45 -9.91 12.44
CA GLY A 40 -12.93 -10.79 13.51
C GLY A 40 -13.29 -12.20 13.03
N ALA A 41 -13.59 -12.38 11.75
CA ALA A 41 -13.96 -13.66 11.15
C ALA A 41 -12.77 -14.34 10.42
N ALA A 42 -11.53 -14.06 10.83
CA ALA A 42 -10.31 -14.46 10.13
C ALA A 42 -10.24 -13.95 8.66
N GLU A 43 -10.96 -12.86 8.38
CA GLU A 43 -10.91 -12.17 7.10
C GLU A 43 -9.59 -11.39 6.96
N PHE A 44 -8.93 -11.54 5.81
CA PHE A 44 -7.72 -10.79 5.48
C PHE A 44 -7.99 -9.90 4.27
N PRO A 45 -7.92 -8.56 4.40
CA PRO A 45 -8.33 -7.62 3.36
C PRO A 45 -7.28 -7.46 2.23
N LEU A 46 -6.88 -8.57 1.60
CA LEU A 46 -5.98 -8.56 0.46
C LEU A 46 -6.73 -8.17 -0.82
N VAL A 47 -6.18 -7.23 -1.57
CA VAL A 47 -6.74 -6.84 -2.87
C VAL A 47 -6.69 -8.03 -3.84
N THR A 48 -7.85 -8.39 -4.40
CA THR A 48 -8.04 -9.53 -5.31
C THR A 48 -8.23 -9.12 -6.78
N THR A 49 -8.56 -7.85 -7.07
CA THR A 49 -8.69 -7.33 -8.44
C THR A 49 -7.36 -7.21 -9.19
N ARG A 50 -6.25 -7.34 -8.46
CA ARG A 50 -4.90 -7.50 -9.00
C ARG A 50 -4.10 -8.41 -8.08
N LYS A 51 -3.09 -9.08 -8.64
CA LYS A 51 -2.18 -9.90 -7.84
C LYS A 51 -1.37 -9.03 -6.87
N SER A 52 -1.49 -9.32 -5.59
CA SER A 52 -0.73 -8.66 -4.53
C SER A 52 0.61 -9.37 -4.27
N TYR A 53 1.66 -8.62 -3.95
CA TYR A 53 2.99 -9.15 -3.61
C TYR A 53 3.09 -9.51 -2.11
N TYR A 54 2.14 -10.32 -1.63
CA TYR A 54 1.94 -10.57 -0.20
C TYR A 54 3.18 -11.16 0.52
N LYS A 55 3.97 -12.02 -0.15
CA LYS A 55 5.20 -12.58 0.43
C LYS A 55 6.22 -11.50 0.79
N SER A 56 6.40 -10.51 -0.10
CA SER A 56 7.32 -9.39 0.12
C SER A 56 6.83 -8.51 1.27
N ALA A 57 5.53 -8.22 1.33
CA ALA A 57 4.93 -7.41 2.39
C ALA A 57 5.05 -8.09 3.77
N ILE A 58 4.82 -9.40 3.85
CA ILE A 58 5.01 -10.17 5.09
C ILE A 58 6.49 -10.17 5.50
N ALA A 59 7.42 -10.41 4.56
CA ALA A 59 8.86 -10.38 4.83
C ALA A 59 9.31 -9.00 5.34
N GLU A 60 8.82 -7.91 4.74
CA GLU A 60 9.08 -6.55 5.19
C GLU A 60 8.56 -6.28 6.61
N LEU A 61 7.30 -6.66 6.91
CA LEU A 61 6.75 -6.54 8.26
C LEU A 61 7.57 -7.31 9.29
N LEU A 62 8.01 -8.52 8.95
CA LEU A 62 8.88 -9.32 9.81
C LEU A 62 10.27 -8.67 10.00
N GLY A 63 10.79 -7.93 9.02
CA GLY A 63 12.00 -7.13 9.16
C GLY A 63 11.82 -5.99 10.17
N TYR A 64 10.68 -5.29 10.12
CA TYR A 64 10.34 -4.25 11.11
C TYR A 64 10.24 -4.81 12.53
N ILE A 65 9.56 -5.94 12.72
CA ILE A 65 9.43 -6.59 14.04
C ILE A 65 10.80 -7.00 14.59
N ARG A 66 11.74 -7.36 13.72
CA ARG A 66 13.14 -7.69 14.09
C ARG A 66 14.03 -6.47 14.30
N GLY A 67 13.55 -5.26 14.00
CA GLY A 67 14.32 -4.03 14.13
C GLY A 67 15.45 -3.89 13.10
N TYR A 68 15.32 -4.49 11.92
CA TYR A 68 16.30 -4.30 10.85
C TYR A 68 16.28 -2.87 10.32
N ASP A 69 17.47 -2.31 10.11
CA ASP A 69 17.68 -0.97 9.56
C ASP A 69 18.55 -0.99 8.27
N ASN A 70 19.04 -2.17 7.87
CA ASN A 70 19.85 -2.36 6.67
C ASN A 70 19.06 -3.05 5.56
N ALA A 71 18.98 -2.40 4.39
CA ALA A 71 18.32 -2.93 3.21
C ALA A 71 18.86 -4.31 2.75
N ALA A 72 20.13 -4.63 3.01
CA ALA A 72 20.70 -5.95 2.72
C ALA A 72 20.03 -7.08 3.51
N ASP A 73 19.64 -6.82 4.77
CA ASP A 73 18.97 -7.80 5.61
C ASP A 73 17.52 -8.04 5.14
N PHE A 74 16.83 -6.99 4.69
CA PHE A 74 15.53 -7.10 4.02
C PHE A 74 15.60 -7.92 2.73
N ARG A 75 16.63 -7.69 1.90
CA ARG A 75 16.87 -8.49 0.69
C ARG A 75 17.12 -9.96 1.00
N ARG A 76 17.91 -10.25 2.04
CA ARG A 76 18.16 -11.63 2.52
C ARG A 76 16.88 -12.29 3.04
N LEU A 77 15.98 -11.51 3.66
CA LEU A 77 14.67 -11.96 4.13
C LEU A 77 13.66 -12.19 2.99
N GLY A 78 13.98 -11.79 1.76
CA GLY A 78 13.17 -12.04 0.57
C GLY A 78 12.28 -10.88 0.12
N THR A 79 12.50 -9.67 0.63
CA THR A 79 11.84 -8.45 0.15
C THR A 79 12.84 -7.48 -0.47
N LYS A 80 12.49 -6.88 -1.61
CA LYS A 80 13.36 -5.96 -2.36
C LYS A 80 12.81 -4.52 -2.40
N THR A 81 11.94 -4.19 -1.46
CA THR A 81 11.29 -2.87 -1.36
C THR A 81 12.22 -1.79 -0.79
N TRP A 82 13.26 -2.20 -0.07
CA TRP A 82 14.35 -1.39 0.48
C TRP A 82 15.66 -1.59 -0.30
#